data_AF-H0Y3I3-F1
#
_entry.id   AF-H0Y3I3-F1
#
_cell.length_a   1.000
_cell.length_b   1.000
_cell.length_c   1.000
_cell.angle_alpha   90.00
_cell.angle_beta   90.00
_cell.angle_gamma   90.00
#
_symmetry.space_group_name_H-M   'P 1'
#
loop_
_entity.id
_entity.type
_entity.pdbx_description
1 polymer ?
#
loop_
_entity_poly.entity_id
_entity_poly.type
_entity_poly.pdbx_seq_one_letter_code
_entity_poly.pdbx_strand_id
1 'polypeptide(L)' 'MSLEESIKWLGEVMAEIGPTHSQKSEDWNIFDVKQANAIIDYLKISLFQHYKLYEFMFYSAREEIVIGT' A
#
# COMPACT_ATOMS: atom_id res chain seq x y z
N MET A 1 1.47 5.92 14.86
CA MET A 1 0.51 5.31 13.92
C MET A 1 0.97 3.89 13.62
N SER A 2 0.06 2.93 13.65
CA SER A 2 0.29 1.60 13.10
C SER A 2 0.28 1.65 11.56
N LEU A 3 0.80 0.61 10.90
CA LEU A 3 0.74 0.50 9.44
C LEU A 3 -0.71 0.53 8.93
N GLU A 4 -1.62 -0.11 9.67
CA GLU A 4 -3.06 -0.09 9.40
C GLU A 4 -3.63 1.32 9.44
N GLU A 5 -3.31 2.08 10.50
CA GLU A 5 -3.73 3.48 10.64
C GLU A 5 -3.17 4.36 9.50
N SER A 6 -1.92 4.13 9.10
CA SER A 6 -1.28 4.86 7.99
C SER A 6 -1.90 4.53 6.63
N ILE A 7 -2.24 3.26 6.36
CA ILE A 7 -2.90 2.86 5.10
C ILE A 7 -4.33 3.40 5.06
N LYS A 8 -5.05 3.38 6.19
CA LYS A 8 -6.40 3.93 6.28
C LYS A 8 -6.41 5.43 6.01
N TRP A 9 -5.52 6.18 6.66
CA TRP A 9 -5.36 7.62 6.43
C TRP A 9 -5.00 7.93 4.97
N LEU A 10 -4.09 7.15 4.35
CA LEU A 10 -3.74 7.32 2.95
C LEU A 10 -4.96 7.12 2.02
N GLY A 11 -5.80 6.13 2.31
CA GLY A 11 -7.03 5.88 1.56
C GLY A 11 -8.05 7.02 1.68
N GLU A 12 -8.20 7.58 2.87
CA GLU A 12 -9.06 8.75 3.13
C GLU A 12 -8.56 9.97 2.33
N VAL A 13 -7.26 10.28 2.41
CA VAL A 13 -6.65 11.39 1.66
C VAL A 13 -6.78 11.20 0.15
N MET A 14 -6.62 9.98 -0.36
CA MET A 14 -6.74 9.71 -1.80
C MET A 14 -8.19 9.74 -2.31
N ALA A 15 -9.17 9.42 -1.48
CA ALA A 15 -10.59 9.50 -1.84
C ALA A 15 -11.06 10.95 -2.04
N GLU A 16 -10.42 11.89 -1.34
CA GLU A 16 -10.70 13.34 -1.44
C GLU A 16 -10.13 13.98 -2.73
N ILE A 17 -9.27 13.30 -3.48
CA ILE A 17 -8.65 13.79 -4.74
C ILE A 17 -9.64 13.75 -5.93
N GLY A 18 -10.82 13.13 -5.76
CA GLY A 18 -11.82 13.00 -6.81
C GLY A 18 -12.52 14.32 -7.20
N PRO A 19 -13.12 14.42 -8.41
CA PRO A 19 -13.69 15.66 -8.96
C PRO A 19 -14.91 16.24 -8.22
N THR A 20 -15.34 15.64 -7.10
CA THR A 20 -16.66 15.86 -6.48
C THR A 20 -16.69 16.64 -5.16
N HIS A 21 -15.59 17.20 -4.64
CA HIS A 21 -15.70 18.03 -3.43
C HIS A 21 -14.98 19.39 -3.51
N SER A 22 -15.77 20.39 -3.86
CA SER A 22 -15.45 21.83 -3.92
C SER A 22 -15.51 22.52 -2.54
N GLN A 23 -15.16 21.87 -1.42
CA GLN A 23 -15.35 22.55 -0.13
C GLN A 23 -14.25 22.30 0.90
N LYS A 24 -13.47 23.38 1.10
CA LYS A 24 -12.81 23.79 2.33
C LYS A 24 -11.84 22.79 2.94
N SER A 25 -10.60 22.83 2.47
CA SER A 25 -9.48 22.62 3.36
C SER A 25 -8.30 23.51 2.92
N GLU A 26 -8.29 24.73 3.46
CA GLU A 26 -7.09 25.56 3.45
C GLU A 26 -5.99 24.74 4.16
N ASP A 27 -4.85 24.56 3.50
CA ASP A 27 -3.60 23.93 3.97
C ASP A 27 -3.47 22.39 4.03
N TRP A 28 -4.35 21.61 3.41
CA TRP A 28 -4.01 20.20 3.17
C TRP A 28 -3.19 20.10 1.89
N ASN A 29 -1.93 19.67 2.02
CA ASN A 29 -1.09 19.27 0.89
C ASN A 29 -1.68 18.02 0.24
N ILE A 30 -2.80 18.20 -0.47
CA ILE A 30 -3.48 17.17 -1.22
C ILE A 30 -2.60 16.87 -2.43
N PHE A 31 -2.21 15.60 -2.57
CA PHE A 31 -1.46 15.15 -3.73
C PHE A 31 -2.24 15.49 -5.01
N ASP A 32 -1.55 16.00 -6.02
CA ASP A 32 -2.17 16.10 -7.34
C ASP A 32 -2.45 14.68 -7.90
N VAL A 33 -3.31 14.59 -8.91
CA VAL A 33 -3.71 13.30 -9.51
C VAL A 33 -2.50 12.49 -10.01
N LYS A 34 -1.44 13.14 -10.50
CA LYS A 34 -0.23 12.44 -10.98
C LYS A 34 0.59 11.91 -9.81
N GLN A 35 0.74 12.69 -8.75
CA GLN A 35 1.40 12.28 -7.52
C GLN A 35 0.66 11.12 -6.84
N ALA A 36 -0.67 11.19 -6.78
CA ALA A 36 -1.49 10.11 -6.26
C ALA A 36 -1.30 8.81 -7.06
N ASN A 37 -1.31 8.90 -8.39
CA ASN A 37 -1.04 7.75 -9.26
C ASN A 37 0.37 7.18 -9.04
N ALA A 38 1.39 8.03 -8.94
CA ALA A 38 2.77 7.60 -8.69
C ALA A 38 2.91 6.86 -7.35
N ILE A 39 2.23 7.34 -6.30
CA ILE A 39 2.20 6.67 -4.99
C ILE A 39 1.49 5.32 -5.10
N ILE A 40 0.33 5.25 -5.75
CA ILE A 40 -0.40 4.00 -5.97
C ILE A 40 0.45 2.98 -6.73
N ASP A 41 1.11 3.41 -7.80
CA ASP A 41 1.96 2.56 -8.63
C ASP A 41 3.17 2.04 -7.84
N TYR A 42 3.80 2.92 -7.05
CA TYR A 42 4.89 2.52 -6.15
C TYR A 42 4.44 1.46 -5.15
N LEU A 43 3.28 1.65 -4.49
CA LEU A 43 2.75 0.67 -3.53
C LEU A 43 2.40 -0.66 -4.21
N LYS A 44 1.80 -0.61 -5.41
CA LYS A 44 1.49 -1.80 -6.20
C LYS A 44 2.74 -2.61 -6.54
N ILE A 45 3.78 -1.95 -7.06
CA ILE A 45 5.00 -2.62 -7.51
C ILE A 45 5.85 -3.12 -6.32
N SER A 46 5.96 -2.33 -5.25
CA SER A 46 6.85 -2.65 -4.13
C SER A 46 6.25 -3.68 -3.16
N LEU A 47 5.00 -3.48 -2.74
CA LEU A 47 4.39 -4.24 -1.65
C LEU A 47 3.46 -5.32 -2.16
N PHE A 48 2.55 -4.96 -3.07
CA PHE A 48 1.45 -5.86 -3.44
C PHE A 48 1.82 -6.87 -4.53
N GLN A 49 2.66 -6.49 -5.50
CA GLN A 49 3.06 -7.37 -6.60
C GLN A 49 3.73 -8.66 -6.11
N HIS A 50 4.52 -8.56 -5.04
CA HIS A 50 5.24 -9.69 -4.46
C HIS A 50 4.58 -10.25 -3.20
N TYR A 51 3.36 -9.81 -2.87
CA TYR A 51 2.65 -10.26 -1.66
C TYR A 51 2.61 -11.79 -1.55
N LYS A 52 2.30 -12.49 -2.65
CA LYS A 52 2.26 -13.96 -2.65
C LYS A 52 3.63 -14.62 -2.45
N LEU A 53 4.71 -13.99 -2.91
CA LEU A 53 6.06 -14.45 -2.64
C LEU A 53 6.45 -14.25 -1.17
N TYR A 54 6.10 -13.10 -0.59
CA TYR A 54 6.32 -12.85 0.84
C TYR A 54 5.50 -13.81 1.70
N GLU A 55 4.21 -14.00 1.37
CA GLU A 55 3.34 -14.99 2.00
C GLU A 55 3.97 -16.39 1.95
N PHE A 56 4.48 -16.78 0.78
CA PHE A 56 5.20 -18.04 0.62
C PHE A 56 6.45 -18.12 1.52
N MET A 57 7.33 -17.12 1.47
CA MET A 57 8.60 -17.13 2.22
C MET A 57 8.43 -17.21 3.74
N PHE A 58 7.41 -16.54 4.29
CA PHE A 58 7.23 -16.42 5.74
C PHE A 58 6.24 -17.42 6.33
N TYR A 59 5.26 -17.89 5.54
CA TYR A 59 4.18 -18.75 6.04
C TYR A 59 4.14 -20.14 5.42
N SER A 60 4.96 -20.42 4.39
CA SER A 60 5.06 -21.81 3.91
C SER A 60 5.87 -22.62 4.90
N ALA A 61 5.33 -23.77 5.30
CA ALA A 61 6.09 -24.77 6.02
C ALA A 61 7.31 -25.12 5.14
N ARG A 62 8.51 -24.79 5.61
CA ARG A 62 9.71 -25.35 4.99
C ARG A 62 9.62 -26.84 5.23
N GLU A 63 9.37 -27.62 4.17
CA GLU A 63 9.69 -29.04 4.21
C GLU A 63 11.17 -29.09 4.57
N GLU A 64 11.45 -29.57 5.78
CA GLU A 64 12.80 -29.84 6.22
C GLU A 64 13.34 -30.86 5.22
N ILE A 65 14.21 -30.41 4.30
CA ILE A 65 14.95 -31.33 3.46
C ILE A 65 15.88 -32.04 4.44
N VAL A 66 15.39 -33.15 5.00
CA VAL A 66 16.21 -34.13 5.69
C VAL A 66 17.10 -34.69 4.59
N ILE A 67 18.28 -34.09 4.41
CA ILE A 67 19.32 -34.67 3.57
C ILE A 67 19.74 -35.93 4.32
N GLY A 68 19.07 -37.04 4.00
CA GLY A 68 19.29 -38.31 4.63
C GLY A 68 20.65 -38.86 4.25
N THR A 69 21.40 -39.23 5.28
CA THR A 69 22.66 -40.02 5.33
C THR A 69 23.96 -39.26 5.13
#